data_AF-A0A7K3YD56-F1
#
_entry.id   AF-A0A7K3YD56-F1
#
_cell.length_a   1.000
_cell.length_b   1.000
_cell.length_c   1.000
_cell.angle_alpha   90.00
_cell.angle_beta   90.00
_cell.angle_gamma   90.00
#
_symmetry.space_group_name_H-M   'P 1'
#
loop_
_entity.id
_entity.type
_entity.pdbx_description
1 polymer ?
#
loop_
_entity_poly.entity_id
_entity_poly.type
_entity_poly.pdbx_seq_one_letter_code
_entity_poly.pdbx_strand_id
1 'polypeptide(L)'
;LSSALKILFHLPRPYWVIPGVRALATHPSSAFPSGHALGAVTFWGLLAAGIRRRGFTLLVATLVISIGASRIFLGVHFPSDVIAGFGFGLLILILFLALEGPVGRRVTALPLSWQILLAFAGSIALALASFVALVAIGDWQVPAAWAEAAGRPIDPLGLGDAMTAAGFFLGFAAGAAAGPRRMNICAGAWPARLLCFVLGLAVAWVIWFLPGLIIQPDPGLLAHALQYLRATATATWISYGAPAVFART
;
A
#
# COMPACT_ATOMS: atom_id res chain seq x y z
N LEU A 1 7.21 1.28 4.95
CA LEU A 1 7.60 2.59 5.52
C LEU A 1 6.44 3.27 6.27
N SER A 2 5.31 3.58 5.61
CA SER A 2 4.21 4.30 6.29
C SER A 2 3.75 3.64 7.59
N SER A 3 3.61 2.31 7.62
CA SER A 3 3.18 1.58 8.83
C SER A 3 4.22 1.66 9.96
N ALA A 4 5.51 1.48 9.65
CA ALA A 4 6.58 1.64 10.62
C ALA A 4 6.62 3.05 11.22
N LEU A 5 6.43 4.09 10.40
CA LEU A 5 6.33 5.47 10.89
C LEU A 5 5.09 5.67 11.76
N LYS A 6 3.94 5.10 11.39
CA LYS A 6 2.70 5.15 12.18
C LYS A 6 2.87 4.53 13.56
N ILE A 7 3.57 3.41 13.64
CA ILE A 7 3.91 2.75 14.89
C ILE A 7 4.86 3.66 15.67
N LEU A 8 6.02 3.99 15.09
CA LEU A 8 7.08 4.76 15.75
C LEU A 8 6.59 6.09 16.34
N PHE A 9 5.75 6.83 15.61
CA PHE A 9 5.21 8.12 16.09
C PHE A 9 3.93 7.99 16.91
N HIS A 10 3.16 6.91 16.73
CA HIS A 10 1.95 6.59 17.51
C HIS A 10 0.99 7.77 17.78
N LEU A 11 0.90 8.71 16.82
CA LEU A 11 0.11 9.93 16.99
C LEU A 11 -1.39 9.68 16.76
N PRO A 12 -2.26 10.30 17.57
CA PRO A 12 -3.70 10.10 17.52
C PRO A 12 -4.33 10.75 16.29
N ARG A 13 -5.51 10.28 15.91
CA ARG A 13 -6.35 10.95 14.91
C ARG A 13 -7.13 12.12 15.52
N PRO A 14 -7.53 13.13 14.74
CA PRO A 14 -8.30 14.27 15.25
C PRO A 14 -9.54 13.85 16.05
N TYR A 15 -10.32 12.89 15.54
CA TYR A 15 -11.52 12.39 16.22
C TYR A 15 -11.26 11.55 17.48
N TRP A 16 -10.00 11.23 17.80
CA TRP A 16 -9.63 10.56 19.06
C TRP A 16 -9.36 11.55 20.19
N VAL A 17 -9.12 12.83 19.87
CA VAL A 17 -8.63 13.81 20.84
C VAL A 17 -9.36 15.16 20.81
N ILE A 18 -10.11 15.46 19.75
CA ILE A 18 -10.87 16.72 19.63
C ILE A 18 -12.37 16.43 19.77
N PRO A 19 -13.01 16.89 20.87
CA PRO A 19 -14.45 16.84 21.01
C PRO A 19 -15.16 17.53 19.82
N GLY A 20 -16.22 16.90 19.31
CA GLY A 20 -17.02 17.46 18.20
C GLY A 20 -16.48 17.18 16.80
N VAL A 21 -15.26 16.64 16.64
CA VAL A 21 -14.78 16.17 15.33
C VAL A 21 -15.36 14.79 15.04
N ARG A 22 -16.30 14.72 14.10
CA ARG A 22 -16.87 13.46 13.63
C ARG A 22 -16.09 12.91 12.45
N ALA A 23 -15.59 11.68 12.58
CA ALA A 23 -14.96 10.97 11.48
C ALA A 23 -16.02 10.46 10.48
N LEU A 24 -15.88 10.84 9.21
CA LEU A 24 -16.73 10.37 8.11
C LEU A 24 -16.21 9.07 7.47
N ALA A 25 -14.97 8.70 7.80
CA ALA A 25 -14.36 7.41 7.50
C ALA A 25 -13.47 7.03 8.69
N THR A 26 -13.20 5.75 8.93
CA THR A 26 -12.35 5.36 10.07
C THR A 26 -11.30 4.33 9.70
N HIS A 27 -10.19 4.38 10.43
CA HIS A 27 -9.11 3.43 10.32
C HIS A 27 -8.50 3.22 11.72
N PRO A 28 -8.24 1.97 12.15
CA PRO A 28 -7.79 1.70 13.51
C PRO A 28 -6.36 2.18 13.79
N SER A 29 -5.51 2.28 12.77
CA SER A 29 -4.09 2.67 12.90
C SER A 29 -3.87 4.18 13.10
N SER A 30 -2.70 4.54 13.66
CA SER A 30 -2.28 5.91 13.97
C SER A 30 -2.42 6.90 12.81
N ALA A 31 -2.52 8.19 13.12
CA ALA A 31 -2.75 9.23 12.12
C ALA A 31 -1.50 9.55 11.31
N PHE A 32 -0.37 9.78 11.98
CA PHE A 32 0.83 10.30 11.36
C PHE A 32 1.74 9.20 10.78
N PRO A 33 2.33 9.38 9.58
CA PRO A 33 1.92 10.31 8.53
C PRO A 33 0.68 9.79 7.79
N SER A 34 0.05 10.65 6.98
CA SER A 34 -1.08 10.23 6.15
C SER A 34 -0.65 9.29 5.02
N GLY A 35 -1.08 8.02 5.09
CA GLY A 35 -0.80 7.02 4.07
C GLY A 35 -1.47 7.32 2.72
N HIS A 36 -2.63 7.99 2.72
CA HIS A 36 -3.29 8.43 1.47
C HIS A 36 -2.50 9.54 0.78
N ALA A 37 -2.01 10.53 1.54
CA ALA A 37 -1.19 11.61 0.99
C ALA A 37 0.14 11.07 0.44
N LEU A 38 0.81 10.19 1.20
CA LEU A 38 2.02 9.49 0.76
C LEU A 38 1.78 8.68 -0.52
N GLY A 39 0.77 7.82 -0.51
CA GLY A 39 0.41 6.97 -1.64
C GLY A 39 0.03 7.78 -2.89
N ALA A 40 -0.70 8.88 -2.72
CA ALA A 40 -1.07 9.77 -3.82
C ALA A 40 0.15 10.38 -4.50
N VAL A 41 1.12 10.89 -3.72
CA VAL A 41 2.37 11.42 -4.29
C VAL A 41 3.16 10.32 -5.00
N THR A 42 3.34 9.16 -4.37
CA THR A 42 4.16 8.10 -4.98
C THR A 42 3.54 7.56 -6.27
N PHE A 43 2.24 7.27 -6.27
CA PHE A 43 1.58 6.65 -7.42
C PHE A 43 1.33 7.65 -8.55
N TRP A 44 0.64 8.76 -8.27
CA TRP A 44 0.32 9.74 -9.31
C TRP A 44 1.55 10.51 -9.76
N GLY A 45 2.48 10.79 -8.84
CA GLY A 45 3.75 11.43 -9.16
C GLY A 45 4.61 10.58 -10.09
N LEU A 46 4.64 9.26 -9.90
CA LEU A 46 5.33 8.34 -10.83
C LEU A 46 4.70 8.39 -12.23
N LEU A 47 3.37 8.39 -12.33
CA LEU A 47 2.68 8.54 -13.63
C LEU A 47 3.00 9.88 -14.29
N ALA A 48 3.02 10.98 -13.52
CA ALA A 48 3.39 12.29 -14.04
C ALA A 48 4.84 12.33 -14.54
N ALA A 49 5.77 11.72 -13.81
CA ALA A 49 7.18 11.60 -14.18
C ALA A 49 7.39 10.75 -15.45
N GLY A 50 6.55 9.74 -15.68
CA GLY A 50 6.56 8.93 -16.89
C GLY A 50 5.97 9.64 -18.11
N ILE A 51 4.80 10.30 -17.97
CA ILE A 51 4.09 10.96 -19.08
C ILE A 51 4.77 12.27 -19.51
N ARG A 52 5.37 13.01 -18.56
CA ARG A 52 6.13 14.26 -18.81
C ARG A 52 5.38 15.35 -19.58
N ARG A 53 4.05 15.39 -19.50
CA ARG A 53 3.22 16.44 -20.12
C ARG A 53 2.79 17.45 -19.07
N ARG A 54 3.11 18.74 -19.29
CA ARG A 54 2.80 19.83 -18.34
C ARG A 54 1.34 19.82 -17.84
N GLY A 55 0.37 19.72 -18.75
CA GLY A 55 -1.05 19.66 -18.39
C GLY A 55 -1.42 18.46 -17.50
N PHE A 56 -0.81 17.30 -17.76
CA PHE A 56 -1.02 16.11 -16.94
C PHE A 56 -0.35 16.23 -15.56
N THR A 57 0.85 16.82 -15.50
CA THR A 57 1.54 17.12 -14.23
C THR A 57 0.72 18.06 -13.35
N LEU A 58 0.13 19.11 -13.94
CA LEU A 58 -0.77 20.02 -13.21
C LEU A 58 -2.03 19.30 -12.70
N LEU A 59 -2.65 18.47 -13.53
CA LEU A 59 -3.80 17.64 -13.13
C LEU A 59 -3.45 16.74 -11.94
N VAL A 60 -2.30 16.07 -11.99
CA VAL A 60 -1.81 15.21 -10.90
C VAL A 60 -1.55 16.03 -9.63
N ALA A 61 -0.92 17.20 -9.73
CA ALA A 61 -0.69 18.06 -8.58
C ALA A 61 -2.01 18.44 -7.89
N THR A 62 -3.01 18.86 -8.67
CA THR A 62 -4.36 19.17 -8.17
C THR A 62 -5.02 17.97 -7.51
N LEU A 63 -4.90 16.79 -8.12
CA LEU A 63 -5.46 15.55 -7.57
C LEU A 63 -4.81 15.16 -6.24
N VAL A 64 -3.48 15.23 -6.16
CA VAL A 64 -2.73 14.91 -4.93
C VAL A 64 -3.12 15.84 -3.79
N ILE A 65 -3.19 17.15 -4.05
CA ILE A 65 -3.65 18.14 -3.07
C ILE A 65 -5.09 17.85 -2.64
N SER A 66 -5.98 17.55 -3.58
CA SER A 66 -7.39 17.23 -3.30
C SER A 66 -7.53 15.97 -2.43
N ILE A 67 -6.71 14.93 -2.68
CA ILE A 67 -6.68 13.73 -1.84
C ILE A 67 -6.25 14.11 -0.42
N GLY A 68 -5.20 14.91 -0.25
CA GLY A 68 -4.77 15.40 1.07
C GLY A 68 -5.85 16.19 1.78
N ALA A 69 -6.46 17.16 1.10
CA ALA A 69 -7.55 17.97 1.63
C ALA A 69 -8.76 17.12 2.06
N SER A 70 -9.11 16.09 1.28
CA SER A 70 -10.19 15.16 1.63
C SER A 70 -9.94 14.47 2.97
N ARG A 71 -8.68 14.20 3.34
CA ARG A 71 -8.35 13.54 4.62
C ARG A 71 -8.55 14.44 5.82
N ILE A 72 -8.34 15.74 5.65
CA ILE A 72 -8.64 16.75 6.68
C ILE A 72 -10.15 16.89 6.80
N PHE A 73 -10.85 17.04 5.67
CA PHE A 73 -12.31 17.18 5.64
C PHE A 73 -13.04 15.97 6.25
N LEU A 74 -12.56 14.76 6.03
CA LEU A 74 -13.14 13.54 6.62
C LEU A 74 -12.86 13.40 8.14
N GLY A 75 -12.10 14.31 8.75
CA GLY A 75 -11.83 14.35 10.19
C GLY A 75 -10.82 13.30 10.68
N VAL A 76 -10.02 12.73 9.77
CA VAL A 76 -9.18 11.55 10.03
C VAL A 76 -7.69 11.83 10.12
N HIS A 77 -7.26 13.03 9.71
CA HIS A 77 -5.87 13.47 9.73
C HIS A 77 -5.78 14.95 10.08
N PHE A 78 -4.75 15.31 10.82
CA PHE A 78 -4.32 16.70 10.97
C PHE A 78 -3.66 17.20 9.67
N PRO A 79 -3.63 18.52 9.43
CA PRO A 79 -2.88 19.09 8.30
C PRO A 79 -1.39 18.68 8.32
N SER A 80 -0.78 18.58 9.49
CA SER A 80 0.60 18.11 9.67
C SER A 80 0.81 16.68 9.16
N ASP A 81 -0.14 15.77 9.41
CA ASP A 81 -0.07 14.38 8.91
C ASP A 81 -0.04 14.32 7.38
N VAL A 82 -0.82 15.21 6.74
CA VAL A 82 -0.94 15.29 5.28
C VAL A 82 0.33 15.89 4.69
N ILE A 83 0.84 16.99 5.26
CA ILE A 83 2.10 17.61 4.82
C ILE A 83 3.27 16.63 4.96
N ALA A 84 3.38 15.94 6.09
CA ALA A 84 4.41 14.91 6.27
C ALA A 84 4.22 13.74 5.30
N GLY A 85 2.98 13.32 5.06
CA GLY A 85 2.65 12.31 4.05
C GLY A 85 3.14 12.71 2.65
N PHE A 86 2.92 13.97 2.26
CA PHE A 86 3.46 14.51 1.00
C PHE A 86 4.98 14.52 0.98
N GLY A 87 5.63 14.98 2.06
CA GLY A 87 7.08 15.01 2.17
C GLY A 87 7.72 13.63 2.06
N PHE A 88 7.23 12.64 2.82
CA PHE A 88 7.71 11.26 2.73
C PHE A 88 7.42 10.63 1.37
N GLY A 89 6.23 10.88 0.79
CA GLY A 89 5.88 10.39 -0.54
C GLY A 89 6.81 10.95 -1.62
N LEU A 90 7.16 12.24 -1.53
CA LEU A 90 8.06 12.90 -2.47
C LEU A 90 9.49 12.36 -2.34
N LEU A 91 9.96 12.17 -1.10
CA LEU A 91 11.27 11.58 -0.83
C LEU A 91 11.38 10.17 -1.45
N ILE A 92 10.37 9.32 -1.22
CA ILE A 92 10.32 7.97 -1.82
C ILE A 92 10.33 8.05 -3.35
N LEU A 93 9.50 8.93 -3.93
CA LEU A 93 9.41 9.08 -5.38
C LEU A 93 10.74 9.53 -5.99
N ILE A 94 11.40 10.53 -5.41
CA ILE A 94 12.70 11.02 -5.88
C ILE A 94 13.74 9.90 -5.78
N LEU A 95 13.79 9.19 -4.64
CA LEU A 95 14.72 8.08 -4.45
C LEU A 95 14.47 6.96 -5.47
N PHE A 96 13.20 6.62 -5.72
CA PHE A 96 12.83 5.64 -6.73
C PHE A 96 13.30 6.06 -8.12
N LEU A 97 12.99 7.28 -8.57
CA LEU A 97 13.39 7.78 -9.89
C LEU A 97 14.92 7.88 -10.04
N ALA A 98 15.64 8.20 -8.97
CA ALA A 98 17.10 8.24 -8.98
C ALA A 98 17.73 6.84 -9.06
N LEU A 99 17.10 5.85 -8.42
CA LEU A 99 17.65 4.49 -8.30
C LEU A 99 17.12 3.51 -9.35
N GLU A 100 15.95 3.73 -9.95
CA GLU A 100 15.31 2.76 -10.87
C GLU A 100 16.21 2.39 -12.05
N GLY A 101 16.94 3.36 -12.61
CA GLY A 101 17.87 3.15 -13.72
C GLY A 101 19.07 2.29 -13.33
N PRO A 102 19.93 2.74 -12.40
CA PRO A 102 21.14 2.01 -12.02
C PRO A 102 20.84 0.69 -11.29
N VAL A 103 19.86 0.66 -10.39
CA VAL A 103 19.52 -0.54 -9.62
C VAL A 103 18.71 -1.50 -10.47
N GLY A 104 17.71 -1.01 -11.22
CA GLY A 104 16.87 -1.85 -12.08
C GLY A 104 17.67 -2.61 -13.13
N ARG A 105 18.67 -1.97 -13.77
CA ARG A 105 19.57 -2.67 -14.72
C ARG A 105 20.33 -3.82 -14.07
N ARG A 106 20.84 -3.62 -12.84
CA ARG A 106 21.55 -4.68 -12.10
C ARG A 106 20.62 -5.82 -11.71
N VAL A 107 19.43 -5.49 -11.18
CA VAL A 107 18.45 -6.49 -10.74
C VAL A 107 17.94 -7.32 -11.92
N THR A 108 17.59 -6.68 -13.03
CA THR A 108 17.09 -7.38 -14.23
C THR A 108 18.14 -8.23 -14.97
N ALA A 109 19.43 -8.03 -14.66
CA ALA A 109 20.52 -8.88 -15.16
C ALA A 109 20.70 -10.17 -14.32
N LEU A 110 20.14 -10.22 -13.10
CA LEU A 110 20.16 -11.42 -12.28
C LEU A 110 19.16 -12.46 -12.81
N PRO A 111 19.39 -13.76 -12.58
CA PRO A 111 18.40 -14.78 -12.91
C PRO A 111 17.14 -14.62 -12.05
N LEU A 112 16.02 -15.13 -12.54
CA LEU A 112 14.71 -14.95 -11.92
C LEU A 112 14.66 -15.33 -10.43
N SER A 113 15.33 -16.41 -10.04
CA SER A 113 15.39 -16.86 -8.65
C SER A 113 15.97 -15.79 -7.71
N TRP A 114 17.02 -15.10 -8.15
CA TRP A 114 17.64 -14.02 -7.39
C TRP A 114 16.78 -12.76 -7.37
N GLN A 115 16.04 -12.45 -8.45
CA GLN A 115 15.08 -11.34 -8.44
C GLN A 115 13.95 -11.58 -7.43
N ILE A 116 13.41 -12.80 -7.42
CA ILE A 116 12.37 -13.20 -6.45
C ILE A 116 12.94 -13.18 -5.02
N LEU A 117 14.16 -13.67 -4.81
CA LEU A 117 14.80 -13.65 -3.50
C LEU A 117 15.01 -12.21 -2.98
N LEU A 118 15.44 -11.28 -3.85
CA LEU A 118 15.57 -9.86 -3.50
C LEU A 118 14.21 -9.23 -3.18
N ALA A 119 13.18 -9.56 -3.95
CA ALA A 119 11.81 -9.12 -3.67
C ALA A 119 11.30 -9.66 -2.32
N PHE A 120 11.58 -10.92 -2.01
CA PHE A 120 11.25 -11.54 -0.74
C PHE A 120 12.00 -10.85 0.41
N ALA A 121 13.32 -10.71 0.31
CA ALA A 121 14.14 -10.02 1.31
C ALA A 121 13.66 -8.57 1.55
N GLY A 122 13.32 -7.84 0.49
CA GLY A 122 12.74 -6.49 0.59
C GLY A 122 11.39 -6.49 1.31
N SER A 123 10.53 -7.46 1.03
CA SER A 123 9.24 -7.58 1.74
C SER A 123 9.43 -7.87 3.23
N ILE A 124 10.38 -8.74 3.59
CA ILE A 124 10.71 -9.04 4.98
C ILE A 124 11.31 -7.81 5.66
N ALA A 125 12.18 -7.06 4.99
CA ALA A 125 12.71 -5.81 5.55
C ALA A 125 11.60 -4.78 5.85
N LEU A 126 10.59 -4.67 4.97
CA LEU A 126 9.43 -3.79 5.19
C LEU A 126 8.58 -4.22 6.41
N ALA A 127 8.34 -5.52 6.54
CA ALA A 127 7.63 -6.08 7.69
C ALA A 127 8.44 -5.89 8.98
N LEU A 128 9.73 -6.23 8.95
CA LEU A 128 10.65 -6.13 10.09
C LEU A 128 10.82 -4.68 10.55
N ALA A 129 10.85 -3.69 9.66
CA ALA A 129 10.91 -2.29 10.06
C ALA A 129 9.71 -1.88 10.94
N SER A 130 8.53 -2.44 10.69
CA SER A 130 7.33 -2.18 11.50
C SER A 130 7.38 -2.94 12.83
N PHE A 131 7.92 -4.17 12.82
CA PHE A 131 8.15 -4.95 14.04
C PHE A 131 9.22 -4.31 14.95
N VAL A 132 10.33 -3.84 14.40
CA VAL A 132 11.38 -3.12 15.14
C VAL A 132 10.82 -1.83 15.74
N ALA A 133 10.00 -1.08 14.98
CA ALA A 133 9.31 0.10 15.52
C ALA A 133 8.39 -0.27 16.69
N LEU A 134 7.69 -1.41 16.62
CA LEU A 134 6.81 -1.89 17.69
C LEU A 134 7.63 -2.25 18.95
N VAL A 135 8.72 -3.01 18.79
CA VAL A 135 9.61 -3.39 19.90
C VAL A 135 10.25 -2.15 20.54
N ALA A 136 10.64 -1.16 19.73
CA ALA A 136 11.28 0.06 20.21
C ALA A 136 10.36 0.94 21.08
N ILE A 137 9.04 0.83 20.91
CA ILE A 137 8.05 1.58 21.70
C ILE A 137 7.88 0.99 23.11
N GLY A 138 8.19 -0.28 23.31
CA GLY A 138 8.10 -0.93 24.62
C GLY A 138 6.65 -1.17 25.08
N ASP A 139 6.35 -0.76 26.31
CA ASP A 139 5.10 -1.05 27.03
C ASP A 139 4.02 0.02 26.87
N TRP A 140 4.21 0.97 25.94
CA TRP A 140 3.23 2.03 25.70
C TRP A 140 1.83 1.45 25.47
N GLN A 141 0.86 2.03 26.16
CA GLN A 141 -0.55 1.66 26.07
C GLN A 141 -1.36 2.76 25.41
N VAL A 142 -2.38 2.36 24.67
CA VAL A 142 -3.35 3.28 24.09
C VAL A 142 -4.08 4.01 25.22
N PRO A 143 -4.05 5.36 25.28
CA PRO A 143 -4.78 6.10 26.28
C PRO A 143 -6.28 5.78 26.22
N ALA A 144 -6.90 5.47 27.36
CA ALA A 144 -8.32 5.10 27.44
C ALA A 144 -9.23 6.19 26.83
N ALA A 145 -8.88 7.46 27.05
CA ALA A 145 -9.61 8.60 26.47
C ALA A 145 -9.64 8.59 24.93
N TRP A 146 -8.60 8.07 24.26
CA TRP A 146 -8.60 7.96 22.80
C TRP A 146 -9.58 6.90 22.31
N ALA A 147 -9.61 5.74 22.99
CA ALA A 147 -10.53 4.66 22.66
C ALA A 147 -11.99 5.06 22.92
N GLU A 148 -12.24 5.76 24.02
CA GLU A 148 -13.57 6.30 24.35
C GLU A 148 -14.03 7.33 23.30
N ALA A 149 -13.19 8.32 22.99
CA ALA A 149 -13.50 9.34 21.99
C ALA A 149 -13.68 8.76 20.58
N ALA A 150 -12.93 7.72 20.21
CA ALA A 150 -13.08 7.04 18.93
C ALA A 150 -14.44 6.35 18.78
N GLY A 151 -15.09 6.00 19.89
CA GLY A 151 -16.37 5.30 19.95
C GLY A 151 -16.34 3.91 19.31
N ARG A 152 -15.15 3.33 19.11
CA ARG A 152 -14.91 2.05 18.44
C ARG A 152 -13.52 1.51 18.79
N PRO A 153 -13.25 0.20 18.60
CA PRO A 153 -11.92 -0.35 18.75
C PRO A 153 -10.90 0.34 17.84
N ILE A 154 -9.76 0.73 18.42
CA ILE A 154 -8.61 1.30 17.71
C ILE A 154 -7.38 0.45 17.96
N ASP A 155 -6.47 0.41 16.98
CA ASP A 155 -5.24 -0.36 17.03
C ASP A 155 -4.11 0.47 16.39
N PRO A 156 -3.61 1.50 17.10
CA PRO A 156 -2.60 2.40 16.57
C PRO A 156 -1.27 1.71 16.21
N LEU A 157 -1.00 0.57 16.86
CA LEU A 157 0.24 -0.19 16.71
C LEU A 157 0.09 -1.44 15.83
N GLY A 158 -1.08 -1.64 15.22
CA GLY A 158 -1.40 -2.83 14.43
C GLY A 158 -0.43 -3.08 13.28
N LEU A 159 0.02 -4.33 13.15
CA LEU A 159 0.94 -4.77 12.11
C LEU A 159 0.24 -5.15 10.79
N GLY A 160 -1.10 -5.23 10.77
CA GLY A 160 -1.85 -5.70 9.60
C GLY A 160 -1.61 -4.88 8.32
N ASP A 161 -1.54 -3.55 8.44
CA ASP A 161 -1.20 -2.66 7.32
C ASP A 161 0.21 -2.95 6.79
N ALA A 162 1.16 -3.24 7.69
CA ALA A 162 2.53 -3.55 7.33
C ALA A 162 2.63 -4.90 6.59
N MET A 163 1.93 -5.93 7.08
CA MET A 163 1.91 -7.26 6.44
C MET A 163 1.27 -7.19 5.05
N THR A 164 0.18 -6.43 4.93
CA THR A 164 -0.49 -6.21 3.64
C THR A 164 0.45 -5.52 2.65
N ALA A 165 1.12 -4.44 3.06
CA ALA A 165 2.05 -3.72 2.20
C ALA A 165 3.26 -4.58 1.79
N ALA A 166 3.81 -5.36 2.73
CA ALA A 166 4.92 -6.27 2.46
C ALA A 166 4.52 -7.37 1.46
N GLY A 167 3.34 -7.98 1.64
CA GLY A 167 2.84 -9.00 0.71
C GLY A 167 2.58 -8.43 -0.68
N PHE A 168 1.93 -7.27 -0.78
CA PHE A 168 1.76 -6.60 -2.07
C PHE A 168 3.10 -6.29 -2.75
N PHE A 169 4.09 -5.79 -2.00
CA PHE A 169 5.43 -5.55 -2.53
C PHE A 169 6.04 -6.82 -3.15
N LEU A 170 6.02 -7.93 -2.43
CA LEU A 170 6.52 -9.21 -2.94
C LEU A 170 5.77 -9.62 -4.21
N GLY A 171 4.43 -9.62 -4.17
CA GLY A 171 3.63 -10.10 -5.29
C GLY A 171 3.82 -9.26 -6.56
N PHE A 172 3.84 -7.93 -6.43
CA PHE A 172 4.09 -7.04 -7.57
C PHE A 172 5.52 -7.17 -8.10
N ALA A 173 6.52 -7.26 -7.23
CA ALA A 173 7.92 -7.38 -7.64
C ALA A 173 8.22 -8.74 -8.30
N ALA A 174 7.73 -9.84 -7.70
CA ALA A 174 7.87 -11.17 -8.26
C ALA A 174 7.12 -11.31 -9.60
N GLY A 175 5.90 -10.77 -9.68
CA GLY A 175 5.14 -10.78 -10.92
C GLY A 175 5.76 -9.93 -12.02
N ALA A 176 6.33 -8.77 -11.69
CA ALA A 176 7.08 -7.95 -12.63
C ALA A 176 8.38 -8.63 -13.11
N ALA A 177 9.05 -9.42 -12.25
CA ALA A 177 10.25 -10.17 -12.60
C ALA A 177 9.95 -11.38 -13.51
N ALA A 178 8.84 -12.09 -13.25
CA ALA A 178 8.42 -13.26 -14.03
C ALA A 178 7.68 -12.89 -15.32
N GLY A 179 7.05 -11.71 -15.37
CA GLY A 179 6.24 -11.26 -16.49
C GLY A 179 7.05 -11.01 -17.77
N PRO A 180 6.54 -11.42 -18.95
CA PRO A 180 7.12 -11.01 -20.22
C PRO A 180 7.18 -9.48 -20.35
N ARG A 181 8.29 -8.96 -20.89
CA ARG A 181 8.50 -7.51 -21.09
C ARG A 181 7.45 -6.86 -21.98
N ARG A 182 6.73 -7.64 -22.80
CA ARG A 182 5.57 -7.22 -23.57
C ARG A 182 4.54 -8.35 -23.59
N MET A 183 3.31 -8.05 -23.20
CA MET A 183 2.18 -8.95 -23.35
C MET A 183 1.07 -8.22 -24.10
N ASN A 184 0.58 -8.83 -25.18
CA ASN A 184 -0.67 -8.40 -25.81
C ASN A 184 -1.83 -8.99 -25.01
N ILE A 185 -2.11 -8.37 -23.86
CA ILE A 185 -3.21 -8.78 -22.97
C ILE A 185 -4.53 -8.54 -23.71
N CYS A 186 -5.30 -9.60 -23.93
CA CYS A 186 -6.62 -9.53 -24.56
C CYS A 186 -6.63 -8.77 -25.89
N ALA A 187 -5.74 -9.17 -26.80
CA ALA A 187 -5.77 -8.71 -28.19
C ALA A 187 -7.16 -8.98 -28.80
N GLY A 188 -7.87 -7.93 -29.21
CA GLY A 188 -9.23 -8.03 -29.73
C GLY A 188 -10.03 -6.73 -29.57
N ALA A 189 -11.33 -6.81 -29.89
CA ALA A 189 -12.28 -5.71 -29.73
C ALA A 189 -12.48 -5.32 -28.25
N TRP A 190 -12.99 -4.10 -28.01
CA TRP A 190 -13.20 -3.57 -26.66
C TRP A 190 -14.01 -4.49 -25.71
N PRO A 191 -15.01 -5.29 -26.15
CA PRO A 191 -15.76 -6.14 -25.24
C PRO A 191 -14.90 -7.27 -24.65
N ALA A 192 -13.97 -7.83 -25.44
CA ALA A 192 -13.05 -8.85 -24.97
C ALA A 192 -12.09 -8.29 -23.91
N ARG A 193 -11.61 -7.05 -24.10
CA ARG A 193 -10.76 -6.36 -23.12
C ARG A 193 -11.52 -6.08 -21.82
N LEU A 194 -12.77 -5.64 -21.93
CA LEU A 194 -13.62 -5.41 -20.76
C LEU A 194 -13.89 -6.72 -20.00
N LEU A 195 -14.21 -7.81 -20.72
CA LEU A 195 -14.44 -9.11 -20.10
C LEU A 195 -13.20 -9.59 -19.33
N CYS A 196 -12.01 -9.53 -19.95
CA CYS A 196 -10.76 -9.86 -19.26
C CYS A 196 -10.54 -9.01 -18.00
N PHE A 197 -10.80 -7.70 -18.08
CA PHE A 197 -10.64 -6.81 -16.93
C PHE A 197 -11.59 -7.19 -15.79
N VAL A 198 -12.87 -7.45 -16.10
CA VAL A 198 -13.88 -7.87 -15.12
C VAL A 198 -13.53 -9.23 -14.51
N LEU A 199 -13.13 -10.21 -15.33
CA LEU A 199 -12.70 -11.52 -14.84
C LEU A 199 -11.43 -11.42 -13.98
N GLY A 200 -10.45 -10.61 -14.40
CA GLY A 200 -9.24 -10.34 -13.63
C GLY A 200 -9.55 -9.73 -12.26
N LEU A 201 -10.45 -8.76 -12.22
CA LEU A 201 -10.96 -8.15 -10.97
C LEU A 201 -11.71 -9.16 -10.11
N ALA A 202 -12.57 -10.00 -10.71
CA ALA A 202 -13.34 -11.00 -9.98
C ALA A 202 -12.42 -12.02 -9.28
N VAL A 203 -11.38 -12.51 -9.96
CA VAL A 203 -10.41 -13.43 -9.36
C VAL A 203 -9.59 -12.73 -8.26
N ALA A 204 -9.15 -11.48 -8.48
CA ALA A 204 -8.45 -10.70 -7.45
C ALA A 204 -9.32 -10.52 -6.20
N TRP A 205 -10.61 -10.25 -6.39
CA TRP A 205 -11.60 -10.13 -5.32
C TRP A 205 -11.76 -11.45 -4.57
N VAL A 206 -11.89 -12.58 -5.27
CA VAL A 206 -11.97 -13.91 -4.65
C VAL A 206 -10.73 -14.19 -3.80
N ILE A 207 -9.53 -13.98 -4.33
CA ILE A 207 -8.27 -14.20 -3.58
C ILE A 207 -8.24 -13.33 -2.32
N TRP A 208 -8.68 -12.08 -2.40
CA TRP A 208 -8.61 -11.14 -1.29
C TRP A 208 -9.70 -11.33 -0.21
N PHE A 209 -10.95 -11.59 -0.61
CA PHE A 209 -12.07 -11.61 0.32
C PHE A 209 -12.46 -13.02 0.77
N LEU A 210 -12.38 -14.02 -0.11
CA LEU A 210 -12.88 -15.37 0.19
C LEU A 210 -12.22 -16.02 1.42
N PRO A 211 -10.89 -15.93 1.63
CA PRO A 211 -10.27 -16.52 2.82
C PRO A 211 -10.79 -15.92 4.13
N GLY A 212 -11.18 -14.63 4.13
CA GLY A 212 -11.72 -13.95 5.31
C GLY A 212 -13.16 -14.34 5.66
N LEU A 213 -13.85 -15.06 4.77
CA LEU A 213 -15.17 -15.64 5.06
C LEU A 213 -15.06 -17.00 5.78
N ILE A 214 -13.90 -17.64 5.69
CA ILE A 214 -13.66 -19.01 6.18
C ILE A 214 -12.78 -18.99 7.43
N ILE A 215 -11.79 -18.10 7.45
CA ILE A 215 -10.81 -17.97 8.53
C ILE A 215 -11.26 -16.84 9.44
N GLN A 216 -11.55 -17.16 10.71
CA GLN A 216 -11.89 -16.15 11.70
C GLN A 216 -10.69 -15.23 11.98
N PRO A 217 -10.92 -13.92 12.19
CA PRO A 217 -9.85 -12.99 12.52
C PRO A 217 -9.29 -13.32 13.92
N ASP A 218 -8.10 -13.90 13.95
CA ASP A 218 -7.27 -14.07 15.15
C ASP A 218 -6.23 -12.93 15.21
N PRO A 219 -5.95 -12.28 16.35
CA PRO A 219 -4.84 -11.33 16.48
C PRO A 219 -3.43 -11.95 16.39
N GLY A 220 -3.32 -13.27 16.32
CA GLY A 220 -2.03 -14.00 16.35
C GLY A 220 -1.14 -13.88 15.11
N LEU A 221 0.05 -14.49 15.21
CA LEU A 221 1.05 -14.59 14.14
C LEU A 221 0.46 -15.23 12.86
N LEU A 222 -0.40 -16.22 13.03
CA LEU A 222 -1.03 -16.93 11.91
C LEU A 222 -1.87 -15.99 11.04
N ALA A 223 -2.64 -15.07 11.64
CA ALA A 223 -3.44 -14.13 10.88
C ALA A 223 -2.58 -13.12 10.10
N HIS A 224 -1.49 -12.66 10.70
CA HIS A 224 -0.51 -11.79 10.02
C HIS A 224 0.15 -12.52 8.84
N ALA A 225 0.51 -13.80 9.01
CA ALA A 225 1.06 -14.62 7.94
C ALA A 225 0.04 -14.83 6.81
N LEU A 226 -1.22 -15.16 7.14
CA LEU A 226 -2.29 -15.33 6.15
C LEU A 226 -2.59 -14.03 5.41
N GLN A 227 -2.60 -12.88 6.10
CA GLN A 227 -2.77 -11.57 5.48
C GLN A 227 -1.64 -11.24 4.51
N TYR A 228 -0.39 -11.54 4.88
CA TYR A 228 0.77 -11.39 4.01
C TYR A 228 0.67 -12.30 2.76
N LEU A 229 0.34 -13.58 2.94
CA LEU A 229 0.19 -14.54 1.85
C LEU A 229 -0.93 -14.13 0.90
N ARG A 230 -2.06 -13.69 1.45
CA ARG A 230 -3.20 -13.20 0.67
C ARG A 230 -2.84 -11.98 -0.16
N ALA A 231 -2.20 -10.98 0.45
CA ALA A 231 -1.74 -9.79 -0.26
C ALA A 231 -0.75 -10.15 -1.37
N THR A 232 0.20 -11.06 -1.09
CA THR A 232 1.14 -11.58 -2.08
C THR A 232 0.41 -12.24 -3.25
N ALA A 233 -0.51 -13.16 -2.98
CA ALA A 233 -1.28 -13.85 -4.00
C ALA A 233 -2.10 -12.88 -4.86
N THR A 234 -2.78 -11.90 -4.25
CA THR A 234 -3.54 -10.89 -4.97
C THR A 234 -2.64 -10.04 -5.88
N ALA A 235 -1.50 -9.56 -5.40
CA ALA A 235 -0.58 -8.77 -6.23
C ALA A 235 0.10 -9.59 -7.33
N THR A 236 0.48 -10.85 -7.07
CA THR A 236 1.01 -11.75 -8.10
C THR A 236 -0.04 -12.04 -9.18
N TRP A 237 -1.30 -12.23 -8.79
CA TRP A 237 -2.39 -12.38 -9.76
C TRP A 237 -2.54 -11.13 -10.63
N ILE A 238 -2.56 -9.94 -10.03
CA ILE A 238 -2.71 -8.68 -10.78
C ILE A 238 -1.53 -8.44 -11.74
N SER A 239 -0.30 -8.68 -11.29
CA SER A 239 0.92 -8.34 -12.03
C SER A 239 1.38 -9.38 -13.03
N TYR A 240 1.06 -10.66 -12.79
CA TYR A 240 1.51 -11.77 -13.62
C TYR A 240 0.37 -12.74 -13.98
N GLY A 241 -0.42 -13.19 -13.01
CA GLY A 241 -1.44 -14.22 -13.23
C GLY A 241 -2.47 -13.86 -14.30
N ALA A 242 -3.17 -12.73 -14.14
CA ALA A 242 -4.17 -12.28 -15.10
C ALA A 242 -3.56 -11.97 -16.47
N PRO A 243 -2.44 -11.22 -16.59
CA PRO A 243 -1.74 -11.06 -17.86
C PRO A 243 -1.35 -12.38 -18.53
N ALA A 244 -0.84 -13.37 -17.79
CA ALA A 244 -0.42 -14.66 -18.31
C ALA A 244 -1.59 -15.52 -18.80
N VAL A 245 -2.70 -15.55 -18.06
CA VAL A 245 -3.91 -16.29 -18.44
C VAL A 245 -4.59 -15.68 -19.65
N PHE A 246 -4.58 -14.35 -19.78
CA PHE A 246 -5.29 -13.65 -20.84
C PHE A 246 -4.42 -13.25 -22.04
N ALA A 247 -3.11 -13.49 -21.97
CA ALA A 247 -2.23 -13.34 -23.12
C ALA A 247 -2.56 -14.43 -24.14
N ARG A 248 -2.71 -14.04 -25.42
CA ARG A 248 -2.69 -15.01 -26.51
C ARG A 248 -1.23 -15.36 -26.81
N THR A 249 -0.89 -16.65 -26.77
CA THR A 249 0.29 -17.19 -27.45
C THR A 249 0.10 -17.10 -28.96
#